data_AF-A0A9Q5GWW5-F1
#
_entry.id   AF-A0A9Q5GWW5-F1
#
_cell.length_a   1.000
_cell.length_b   1.000
_cell.length_c   1.000
_cell.angle_alpha   90.00
_cell.angle_beta   90.00
_cell.angle_gamma   90.00
#
_symmetry.space_group_name_H-M   'P 1'
#
loop_
_entity.id
_entity.type
_entity.pdbx_description
1 polymer ?
#
loop_
_entity_poly.entity_id
_entity_poly.type
_entity_poly.pdbx_seq_one_letter_code
_entity_poly.pdbx_strand_id
1 'polypeptide(L)'
;MSQPHNLFIEWYNSLKIVKANNGPANGSIATALVVLTRLESDFDLNFAAHIAEGGMQIKGASGAAVAAILKAFGEDRPFAKEGGRTNRGGPSEIRSLLETEKKIQELEKYTPTQWQNQLHIQKEFLVERVKDFHNRQKLKLTFNPAYSTWFIISGLLQEAINEGKAGYVAQHLVGAKLQLRFPDIPVSNESGSTADVQTQRPGDFLIGHTAIHVTVAPMPPVFEKCKHNILAGLNPLLLVPDNKLVGARQIAEQMCEHQISVESIESFVSQNINEVSIFSKEKLIVSLRELIKIYNERVDAVETDKSLMIELPLNLL
;
A
#
# COMPACT_ATOMS: atom_id res chain seq x y z
N MET A 1 -4.51 -11.47 -17.62
CA MET A 1 -3.41 -12.35 -17.13
C MET A 1 -3.72 -13.76 -17.55
N SER A 2 -2.76 -14.45 -18.14
CA SER A 2 -2.84 -15.89 -18.38
C SER A 2 -2.80 -16.60 -17.03
N GLN A 3 -3.67 -17.58 -16.82
CA GLN A 3 -3.66 -18.37 -15.58
C GLN A 3 -2.60 -19.46 -15.68
N PRO A 4 -1.89 -19.79 -14.58
CA PRO A 4 -1.01 -20.95 -14.55
C PRO A 4 -1.83 -22.24 -14.73
N HIS A 5 -1.14 -23.32 -15.10
CA HIS A 5 -1.75 -24.64 -15.24
C HIS A 5 -2.47 -25.07 -13.95
N ASN A 6 -3.63 -25.74 -14.06
CA ASN A 6 -4.47 -26.09 -12.92
C ASN A 6 -3.74 -26.88 -11.83
N LEU A 7 -2.86 -27.82 -12.21
CA LEU A 7 -2.04 -28.57 -11.26
C LEU A 7 -1.14 -27.66 -10.38
N PHE A 8 -0.65 -26.55 -10.93
CA PHE A 8 0.12 -25.57 -10.14
C PHE A 8 -0.78 -24.81 -9.18
N ILE A 9 -2.00 -24.46 -9.60
CA ILE A 9 -3.01 -23.83 -8.74
C ILE A 9 -3.39 -24.79 -7.60
N GLU A 10 -3.58 -26.06 -7.89
CA GLU A 10 -3.85 -27.11 -6.89
C GLU A 10 -2.69 -27.25 -5.90
N TRP A 11 -1.44 -27.26 -6.38
CA TRP A 11 -0.26 -27.23 -5.52
C TRP A 11 -0.28 -26.00 -4.61
N TYR A 12 -0.51 -24.79 -5.15
CA TYR A 12 -0.57 -23.57 -4.36
C TYR A 12 -1.66 -23.64 -3.28
N ASN A 13 -2.84 -24.14 -3.62
CA ASN A 13 -3.96 -24.30 -2.70
C ASN A 13 -3.72 -25.41 -1.65
N SER A 14 -2.81 -26.34 -1.91
CA SER A 14 -2.40 -27.37 -0.94
C SER A 14 -1.43 -26.86 0.13
N LEU A 15 -0.83 -25.69 -0.07
CA LEU A 15 0.13 -25.12 0.87
C LEU A 15 -0.53 -24.81 2.21
N LYS A 16 0.25 -24.96 3.29
CA LYS A 16 -0.26 -24.74 4.65
C LYS A 16 -0.67 -23.28 4.84
N ILE A 17 -1.95 -23.07 5.13
CA ILE A 17 -2.50 -21.75 5.45
C ILE A 17 -2.04 -21.32 6.85
N VAL A 18 -1.54 -20.09 6.94
CA VAL A 18 -1.17 -19.44 8.21
C VAL A 18 -2.13 -18.31 8.54
N LYS A 19 -2.49 -18.18 9.83
CA LYS A 19 -3.40 -17.13 10.32
C LYS A 19 -2.93 -15.72 9.98
N ALA A 20 -1.61 -15.48 9.99
CA ALA A 20 -1.03 -14.16 9.77
C ALA A 20 -1.39 -13.55 8.40
N ASN A 21 -1.62 -14.39 7.38
CA ASN A 21 -1.82 -13.93 6.01
C ASN A 21 -3.16 -14.38 5.41
N ASN A 22 -3.92 -15.20 6.16
CA ASN A 22 -5.07 -15.95 5.67
C ASN A 22 -4.79 -16.60 4.30
N GLY A 23 -3.61 -17.20 4.19
CA GLY A 23 -3.02 -17.78 2.98
C GLY A 23 -1.72 -18.53 3.30
N PRO A 24 -0.98 -19.03 2.29
CA PRO A 24 0.27 -19.74 2.50
C PRO A 24 1.31 -18.93 3.29
N ALA A 25 2.22 -19.62 3.97
CA ALA A 25 3.33 -18.94 4.64
C ALA A 25 4.20 -18.18 3.64
N ASN A 26 4.64 -16.96 3.99
CA ASN A 26 5.47 -16.14 3.11
C ASN A 26 6.77 -16.85 2.69
N GLY A 27 7.32 -17.68 3.58
CA GLY A 27 8.50 -18.49 3.26
C GLY A 27 8.26 -19.56 2.18
N SER A 28 7.05 -20.10 2.09
CA SER A 28 6.66 -21.08 1.05
C SER A 28 6.65 -20.41 -0.33
N ILE A 29 6.02 -19.22 -0.43
CA ILE A 29 5.99 -18.45 -1.68
C ILE A 29 7.40 -17.99 -2.07
N ALA A 30 8.18 -17.48 -1.11
CA ALA A 30 9.55 -17.04 -1.32
C ALA A 30 10.46 -18.15 -1.87
N THR A 31 10.41 -19.34 -1.27
CA THR A 31 11.22 -20.47 -1.75
C THR A 31 10.77 -20.97 -3.12
N ALA A 32 9.46 -20.97 -3.40
CA ALA A 32 8.94 -21.34 -4.71
C ALA A 32 9.40 -20.39 -5.81
N LEU A 33 9.34 -19.07 -5.59
CA LEU A 33 9.84 -18.06 -6.53
C LEU A 33 11.33 -18.30 -6.88
N VAL A 34 12.14 -18.61 -5.89
CA VAL A 34 13.57 -18.91 -6.09
C VAL A 34 13.76 -20.18 -6.92
N VAL A 35 13.02 -21.25 -6.62
CA VAL A 35 13.13 -22.52 -7.36
C VAL A 35 12.66 -22.37 -8.80
N LEU A 36 11.50 -21.74 -9.04
CA LEU A 36 11.00 -21.48 -10.39
C LEU A 36 11.99 -20.65 -11.21
N THR A 37 12.65 -19.67 -10.60
CA THR A 37 13.70 -18.86 -11.26
C THR A 37 14.94 -19.72 -11.59
N ARG A 38 15.30 -20.69 -10.73
CA ARG A 38 16.40 -21.62 -11.03
C ARG A 38 16.08 -22.52 -12.22
N LEU A 39 14.83 -23.00 -12.32
CA LEU A 39 14.38 -23.87 -13.41
C LEU A 39 14.47 -23.20 -14.79
N GLU A 40 14.53 -21.87 -14.87
CA GLU A 40 14.74 -21.15 -16.14
C GLU A 40 16.14 -21.39 -16.72
N SER A 41 17.12 -21.75 -15.89
CA SER A 41 18.52 -21.93 -16.32
C SER A 41 18.79 -23.33 -16.86
N ASP A 42 18.45 -24.37 -16.08
CA ASP A 42 18.90 -25.76 -16.33
C ASP A 42 17.75 -26.78 -16.38
N PHE A 43 16.52 -26.37 -16.05
CA PHE A 43 15.34 -27.23 -15.97
C PHE A 43 15.56 -28.53 -15.15
N ASP A 44 16.35 -28.45 -14.09
CA ASP A 44 16.58 -29.62 -13.24
C ASP A 44 15.38 -29.86 -12.31
N LEU A 45 14.55 -30.86 -12.60
CA LEU A 45 13.43 -31.22 -11.72
C LEU A 45 13.85 -32.14 -10.55
N ASN A 46 15.14 -32.47 -10.43
CA ASN A 46 15.64 -33.27 -9.32
C ASN A 46 15.72 -32.45 -8.04
N PHE A 47 14.88 -32.77 -7.06
CA PHE A 47 14.85 -32.10 -5.76
C PHE A 47 16.23 -31.96 -5.08
N ALA A 48 17.11 -32.94 -5.24
CA ALA A 48 18.46 -32.90 -4.66
C ALA A 48 19.30 -31.72 -5.17
N ALA A 49 19.07 -31.24 -6.40
CA ALA A 49 19.79 -30.11 -6.99
C ALA A 49 19.36 -28.75 -6.41
N HIS A 50 18.20 -28.70 -5.74
CA HIS A 50 17.60 -27.48 -5.19
C HIS A 50 17.73 -27.35 -3.67
N ILE A 51 18.37 -28.32 -3.01
CA ILE A 51 18.57 -28.34 -1.56
C ILE A 51 20.03 -28.03 -1.25
N ALA A 52 20.28 -27.27 -0.18
CA ALA A 52 21.61 -27.05 0.35
C ALA A 52 22.16 -28.33 1.02
N GLU A 53 23.48 -28.45 1.16
CA GLU A 53 24.14 -29.66 1.69
C GLU A 53 23.58 -30.16 3.03
N GLY A 54 23.09 -29.25 3.89
CA GLY A 54 22.46 -29.58 5.17
C GLY A 54 21.01 -30.07 5.10
N GLY A 55 20.41 -30.23 3.91
CA GLY A 55 19.08 -30.84 3.72
C GLY A 55 17.87 -29.98 4.08
N MET A 56 18.05 -28.95 4.92
CA MET A 56 16.96 -28.19 5.54
C MET A 56 16.66 -26.85 4.85
N GLN A 57 17.48 -26.42 3.89
CA GLN A 57 17.34 -25.13 3.21
C GLN A 57 17.33 -25.30 1.68
N ILE A 58 16.58 -24.44 1.01
CA ILE A 58 16.56 -24.34 -0.45
C ILE A 58 17.79 -23.56 -0.93
N LYS A 59 18.49 -24.10 -1.91
CA LYS A 59 19.70 -23.52 -2.49
C LYS A 59 19.37 -22.18 -3.16
N GLY A 60 20.11 -21.13 -2.80
CA GLY A 60 19.93 -19.77 -3.32
C GLY A 60 18.79 -18.96 -2.68
N ALA A 61 18.01 -19.56 -1.77
CA ALA A 61 16.96 -18.85 -1.07
C ALA A 61 17.55 -17.81 -0.10
N SER A 62 17.26 -16.53 -0.34
CA SER A 62 17.66 -15.41 0.52
C SER A 62 16.70 -14.23 0.32
N GLY A 63 16.62 -13.32 1.29
CA GLY A 63 15.79 -12.12 1.14
C GLY A 63 16.19 -11.27 -0.08
N ALA A 64 17.49 -11.16 -0.35
CA ALA A 64 18.01 -10.44 -1.51
C ALA A 64 17.60 -11.08 -2.85
N ALA A 65 17.67 -12.41 -2.95
CA ALA A 65 17.24 -13.13 -4.15
C ALA A 65 15.75 -12.95 -4.41
N VAL A 66 14.92 -13.04 -3.36
CA VAL A 66 13.47 -12.83 -3.46
C VAL A 66 13.16 -11.40 -3.88
N ALA A 67 13.79 -10.40 -3.26
CA ALA A 67 13.59 -9.00 -3.63
C ALA A 67 13.96 -8.73 -5.10
N ALA A 68 15.03 -9.33 -5.61
CA ALA A 68 15.42 -9.20 -7.01
C ALA A 68 14.37 -9.79 -7.97
N ILE A 69 13.78 -10.94 -7.61
CA ILE A 69 12.70 -11.56 -8.39
C ILE A 69 11.45 -10.68 -8.36
N LEU A 70 11.00 -10.24 -7.18
CA LEU A 70 9.80 -9.39 -7.04
C LEU A 70 9.92 -8.09 -7.83
N LYS A 71 11.09 -7.45 -7.77
CA LYS A 71 11.39 -6.24 -8.52
C LYS A 71 11.26 -6.42 -10.03
N ALA A 72 11.65 -7.58 -10.56
CA ALA A 72 11.49 -7.90 -11.98
C ALA A 72 10.02 -7.98 -12.43
N PHE A 73 9.09 -8.19 -11.48
CA PHE A 73 7.64 -8.19 -11.70
C PHE A 73 6.94 -6.93 -11.15
N GLY A 74 7.71 -5.86 -10.87
CA GLY A 74 7.19 -4.57 -10.44
C GLY A 74 6.69 -4.53 -8.98
N GLU A 75 7.21 -5.40 -8.10
CA GLU A 75 6.94 -5.38 -6.67
C GLU A 75 8.23 -5.08 -5.90
N ASP A 76 8.37 -3.86 -5.39
CA ASP A 76 9.56 -3.41 -4.67
C ASP A 76 9.41 -3.51 -3.13
N ARG A 77 8.22 -3.86 -2.61
CA ARG A 77 7.97 -3.90 -1.17
C ARG A 77 8.67 -5.09 -0.50
N PRO A 78 9.23 -4.94 0.72
CA PRO A 78 9.95 -6.01 1.40
C PRO A 78 9.05 -7.23 1.70
N PHE A 79 9.43 -8.40 1.20
CA PHE A 79 8.74 -9.67 1.44
C PHE A 79 9.70 -10.74 1.96
N ALA A 80 9.24 -11.53 2.95
CA ALA A 80 9.97 -12.66 3.51
C ALA A 80 11.48 -12.39 3.74
N LYS A 81 11.82 -11.55 4.74
CA LYS A 81 13.20 -11.05 4.98
C LYS A 81 14.30 -12.14 4.97
N GLU A 82 13.99 -13.35 5.43
CA GLU A 82 14.92 -14.49 5.44
C GLU A 82 14.90 -15.35 4.16
N GLY A 83 14.20 -14.93 3.11
CA GLY A 83 14.01 -15.69 1.87
C GLY A 83 13.35 -17.06 2.04
N GLY A 84 12.65 -17.28 3.16
CA GLY A 84 12.08 -18.58 3.51
C GLY A 84 13.07 -19.59 4.12
N ARG A 85 14.31 -19.19 4.44
CA ARG A 85 15.33 -20.06 5.07
C ARG A 85 14.95 -20.62 6.44
N THR A 86 14.03 -19.95 7.14
CA THR A 86 13.49 -20.36 8.44
C THR A 86 12.16 -21.11 8.33
N ASN A 87 11.64 -21.30 7.11
CA ASN A 87 10.42 -22.05 6.88
C ASN A 87 10.70 -23.55 6.99
N ARG A 88 10.33 -24.16 8.13
CA ARG A 88 10.53 -25.59 8.39
C ARG A 88 9.77 -26.50 7.41
N GLY A 89 8.73 -26.00 6.73
CA GLY A 89 7.99 -26.74 5.70
C GLY A 89 8.53 -26.59 4.27
N GLY A 90 9.50 -25.67 4.05
CA GLY A 90 9.96 -25.30 2.71
C GLY A 90 10.44 -26.49 1.86
N PRO A 91 11.33 -27.37 2.36
CA PRO A 91 11.79 -28.53 1.60
C PRO A 91 10.67 -29.46 1.11
N SER A 92 9.67 -29.78 1.95
CA SER A 92 8.56 -30.63 1.54
C SER A 92 7.65 -29.95 0.51
N GLU A 93 7.42 -28.64 0.67
CA GLU A 93 6.57 -27.85 -0.23
C GLU A 93 7.21 -27.73 -1.63
N ILE A 94 8.54 -27.55 -1.68
CA ILE A 94 9.31 -27.52 -2.93
C ILE A 94 9.39 -28.90 -3.59
N ARG A 95 9.50 -29.98 -2.82
CA ARG A 95 9.43 -31.33 -3.41
C ARG A 95 8.11 -31.54 -4.14
N SER A 96 7.00 -31.19 -3.49
CA SER A 96 5.66 -31.25 -4.10
C SER A 96 5.54 -30.35 -5.33
N LEU A 97 6.15 -29.15 -5.31
CA LEU A 97 6.22 -28.26 -6.47
C LEU A 97 6.93 -28.93 -7.65
N LEU A 98 8.13 -29.49 -7.45
CA LEU A 98 8.90 -30.12 -8.52
C LEU A 98 8.20 -31.37 -9.09
N GLU A 99 7.51 -32.15 -8.23
CA GLU A 99 6.66 -33.26 -8.68
C GLU A 99 5.48 -32.76 -9.53
N THR A 100 4.93 -31.60 -9.18
CA THR A 100 3.85 -30.95 -9.95
C THR A 100 4.36 -30.48 -11.31
N GLU A 101 5.52 -29.80 -11.35
CA GLU A 101 6.16 -29.39 -12.60
C GLU A 101 6.49 -30.58 -13.50
N LYS A 102 6.96 -31.69 -12.92
CA LYS A 102 7.20 -32.94 -13.65
C LYS A 102 5.92 -33.47 -14.31
N LYS A 103 4.81 -33.53 -13.57
CA LYS A 103 3.51 -33.97 -14.11
C LYS A 103 3.01 -33.04 -15.23
N ILE A 104 3.14 -31.73 -15.05
CA ILE A 104 2.78 -30.75 -16.09
C ILE A 104 3.58 -31.02 -17.36
N GLN A 105 4.90 -31.21 -17.25
CA GLN A 105 5.75 -31.47 -18.40
C GLN A 105 5.41 -32.81 -19.10
N GLU A 106 5.07 -33.86 -18.34
CA GLU A 106 4.66 -35.16 -18.90
C GLU A 106 3.34 -35.08 -19.68
N LEU A 107 2.39 -34.26 -19.21
CA LEU A 107 1.07 -34.07 -19.83
C LEU A 107 1.13 -33.17 -21.06
N GLU A 108 1.70 -31.97 -20.89
CA GLU A 108 1.65 -30.91 -21.91
C GLU A 108 2.75 -31.06 -22.96
N LYS A 109 3.87 -31.71 -22.59
CA LYS A 109 5.05 -31.89 -23.45
C LYS A 109 5.57 -30.58 -24.02
N TYR A 110 5.65 -29.56 -23.16
CA TYR A 110 6.07 -28.23 -23.58
C TYR A 110 7.47 -28.24 -24.21
N THR A 111 7.60 -27.46 -25.29
CA THR A 111 8.89 -27.03 -25.81
C THR A 111 9.61 -26.13 -24.81
N PRO A 112 10.95 -25.93 -24.93
CA PRO A 112 11.68 -25.05 -24.02
C PRO A 112 11.10 -23.63 -23.90
N THR A 113 10.64 -23.05 -25.01
CA THR A 113 10.01 -21.71 -25.01
C THR A 113 8.66 -21.70 -24.30
N GLN A 114 7.84 -22.72 -24.51
CA GLN A 114 6.55 -22.84 -23.81
C GLN A 114 6.76 -23.06 -22.31
N TRP A 115 7.79 -23.83 -21.94
CA TRP A 115 8.17 -24.03 -20.55
C TRP A 115 8.60 -22.73 -19.86
N GLN A 116 9.47 -21.94 -20.51
CA GLN A 116 9.87 -20.62 -19.99
C GLN A 116 8.67 -19.70 -19.80
N ASN A 117 7.74 -19.69 -20.75
CA ASN A 117 6.50 -18.93 -20.62
C ASN A 117 5.64 -19.43 -19.45
N GLN A 118 5.57 -20.75 -19.24
CA GLN A 118 4.84 -21.35 -18.13
C GLN A 118 5.44 -20.98 -16.77
N LEU A 119 6.78 -21.03 -16.63
CA LEU A 119 7.49 -20.57 -15.43
C LEU A 119 7.26 -19.08 -15.18
N HIS A 120 7.26 -18.26 -16.22
CA HIS A 120 6.97 -16.83 -16.10
C HIS A 120 5.55 -16.59 -15.56
N ILE A 121 4.54 -17.26 -16.11
CA ILE A 121 3.14 -17.16 -15.66
C ILE A 121 2.98 -17.61 -14.20
N GLN A 122 3.64 -18.71 -13.81
CA GLN A 122 3.62 -19.20 -12.42
C GLN A 122 4.27 -18.20 -11.45
N LYS A 123 5.41 -17.61 -11.83
CA LYS A 123 6.05 -16.55 -11.03
C LYS A 123 5.15 -15.33 -10.94
N GLU A 124 4.59 -14.85 -12.04
CA GLU A 124 3.64 -13.73 -12.06
C GLU A 124 2.47 -14.01 -11.10
N PHE A 125 1.86 -15.19 -11.17
CA PHE A 125 0.80 -15.60 -10.24
C PHE A 125 1.23 -15.53 -8.77
N LEU A 126 2.41 -16.04 -8.43
CA LEU A 126 2.91 -15.98 -7.05
C LEU A 126 3.22 -14.54 -6.61
N VAL A 127 3.75 -13.70 -7.49
CA VAL A 127 3.97 -12.28 -7.23
C VAL A 127 2.65 -11.56 -6.98
N GLU A 128 1.59 -11.87 -7.75
CA GLU A 128 0.26 -11.33 -7.50
C GLU A 128 -0.27 -11.74 -6.12
N ARG A 129 0.01 -12.95 -5.64
CA ARG A 129 -0.32 -13.36 -4.26
C ARG A 129 0.49 -12.60 -3.20
N VAL A 130 1.73 -12.21 -3.51
CA VAL A 130 2.54 -11.33 -2.65
C VAL A 130 1.96 -9.94 -2.61
N LYS A 131 1.57 -9.38 -3.77
CA LYS A 131 0.86 -8.10 -3.86
C LYS A 131 -0.42 -8.13 -3.06
N ASP A 132 -1.23 -9.19 -3.19
CA ASP A 132 -2.45 -9.39 -2.39
C ASP A 132 -2.15 -9.39 -0.88
N PHE A 133 -1.06 -10.04 -0.46
CA PHE A 133 -0.63 -10.04 0.94
C PHE A 133 -0.24 -8.64 1.43
N HIS A 134 0.59 -7.92 0.67
CA HIS A 134 0.97 -6.54 1.01
C HIS A 134 -0.24 -5.62 1.03
N ASN A 135 -1.13 -5.74 0.05
CA ASN A 135 -2.39 -4.99 -0.06
C ASN A 135 -3.35 -5.30 1.10
N ARG A 136 -3.14 -6.39 1.86
CA ARG A 136 -3.90 -6.68 3.09
C ARG A 136 -3.30 -6.07 4.35
N GLN A 137 -2.04 -5.63 4.34
CA GLN A 137 -1.40 -5.00 5.51
C GLN A 137 -1.85 -3.54 5.64
N LYS A 138 -2.97 -3.35 6.34
CA LYS A 138 -3.51 -2.03 6.68
C LYS A 138 -2.52 -1.22 7.54
N LEU A 139 -2.59 0.09 7.40
CA LEU A 139 -1.87 1.03 8.26
C LEU A 139 -2.35 0.90 9.71
N LYS A 140 -1.42 0.87 10.66
CA LYS A 140 -1.76 0.73 12.07
C LYS A 140 -1.91 2.10 12.71
N LEU A 141 -3.11 2.43 13.18
CA LEU A 141 -3.31 3.60 14.01
C LEU A 141 -2.93 3.29 15.46
N THR A 142 -1.96 4.02 16.00
CA THR A 142 -1.67 3.98 17.44
C THR A 142 -2.55 4.98 18.17
N PHE A 143 -3.44 4.50 19.03
CA PHE A 143 -4.27 5.34 19.88
C PHE A 143 -3.84 5.27 21.35
N ASN A 144 -3.58 6.42 21.94
CA ASN A 144 -3.38 6.59 23.37
C ASN A 144 -4.15 7.84 23.83
N PRO A 145 -5.12 7.72 24.76
CA PRO A 145 -5.95 8.85 25.20
C PRO A 145 -5.17 9.93 25.97
N ALA A 146 -3.91 9.69 26.32
CA ALA A 146 -3.02 10.70 26.90
C ALA A 146 -2.37 11.61 25.83
N TYR A 147 -2.40 11.21 24.56
CA TYR A 147 -1.83 12.00 23.47
C TYR A 147 -2.84 13.01 22.94
N SER A 148 -2.32 14.13 22.42
CA SER A 148 -3.16 15.08 21.70
C SER A 148 -3.66 14.43 20.41
N THR A 149 -4.85 14.83 19.96
CA THR A 149 -5.40 14.41 18.66
C THR A 149 -4.43 14.72 17.53
N TRP A 150 -3.75 15.87 17.59
CA TRP A 150 -2.69 16.23 16.65
C TRP A 150 -1.58 15.17 16.60
N PHE A 151 -1.09 14.69 17.76
CA PHE A 151 -0.02 13.70 17.80
C PHE A 151 -0.47 12.33 17.28
N ILE A 152 -1.73 11.96 17.50
CA ILE A 152 -2.32 10.74 16.95
C ILE A 152 -2.35 10.82 15.40
N ILE A 153 -2.80 11.94 14.85
CA ILE A 153 -2.81 12.16 13.39
C ILE A 153 -1.38 12.22 12.82
N SER A 154 -0.47 12.93 13.50
CA SER A 154 0.94 12.99 13.12
C SER A 154 1.59 11.60 13.09
N GLY A 155 1.31 10.76 14.09
CA GLY A 155 1.79 9.37 14.14
C GLY A 155 1.29 8.52 12.98
N LEU A 156 0.01 8.66 12.61
CA LEU A 156 -0.57 8.00 11.43
C LEU A 156 0.10 8.45 10.13
N LEU A 157 0.31 9.75 9.93
CA LEU A 157 0.99 10.27 8.75
C LEU A 157 2.44 9.81 8.70
N GLN A 158 3.13 9.74 9.84
CA GLN A 158 4.49 9.23 9.92
C GLN A 158 4.58 7.75 9.54
N GLU A 159 3.63 6.93 9.99
CA GLU A 159 3.53 5.52 9.56
C GLU A 159 3.32 5.43 8.04
N ALA A 160 2.44 6.26 7.49
CA ALA A 160 2.22 6.32 6.05
C ALA A 160 3.46 6.77 5.26
N ILE A 161 4.29 7.66 5.81
CA ILE A 161 5.58 8.05 5.22
C ILE A 161 6.53 6.86 5.17
N ASN A 162 6.64 6.12 6.28
CA ASN A 162 7.53 4.95 6.36
C ASN A 162 7.14 3.85 5.36
N GLU A 163 5.85 3.74 5.07
CA GLU A 163 5.25 2.80 4.11
C GLU A 163 5.21 3.31 2.66
N GLY A 164 5.66 4.55 2.40
CA GLY A 164 5.61 5.16 1.06
C GLY A 164 4.21 5.52 0.57
N LYS A 165 3.24 5.65 1.48
CA LYS A 165 1.80 5.84 1.23
C LYS A 165 1.29 7.23 1.61
N ALA A 166 2.16 8.12 2.07
CA ALA A 166 1.77 9.38 2.73
C ALA A 166 0.87 10.28 1.89
N GLY A 167 1.09 10.40 0.58
CA GLY A 167 0.25 11.23 -0.31
C GLY A 167 -1.21 10.77 -0.33
N TYR A 168 -1.42 9.48 -0.61
CA TYR A 168 -2.74 8.84 -0.63
C TYR A 168 -3.44 8.97 0.72
N VAL A 169 -2.74 8.65 1.81
CA VAL A 169 -3.29 8.69 3.16
C VAL A 169 -3.67 10.12 3.55
N ALA A 170 -2.83 11.11 3.26
CA ALA A 170 -3.11 12.50 3.54
C ALA A 170 -4.37 12.99 2.80
N GLN A 171 -4.47 12.69 1.50
CA GLN A 171 -5.62 13.09 0.68
C GLN A 171 -6.91 12.45 1.20
N HIS A 172 -6.94 11.12 1.39
CA HIS A 172 -8.12 10.42 1.89
C HIS A 172 -8.50 10.84 3.31
N LEU A 173 -7.53 11.14 4.17
CA LEU A 173 -7.77 11.63 5.53
C LEU A 173 -8.39 13.03 5.55
N VAL A 174 -7.90 13.93 4.69
CA VAL A 174 -8.52 15.25 4.49
C VAL A 174 -9.94 15.11 3.93
N GLY A 175 -10.13 14.24 2.94
CA GLY A 175 -11.46 13.97 2.37
C GLY A 175 -12.44 13.41 3.41
N ALA A 176 -12.00 12.47 4.24
CA ALA A 176 -12.81 11.91 5.33
C ALA A 176 -13.19 12.97 6.36
N LYS A 177 -12.25 13.84 6.73
CA LYS A 177 -12.52 14.99 7.60
C LYS A 177 -13.55 15.93 7.00
N LEU A 178 -13.42 16.26 5.72
CA LEU A 178 -14.36 17.16 5.04
C LEU A 178 -15.77 16.56 5.02
N GLN A 179 -15.89 15.28 4.70
CA GLN A 179 -17.16 14.57 4.67
C GLN A 179 -17.79 14.45 6.06
N LEU A 180 -16.98 14.19 7.10
CA LEU A 180 -17.43 14.19 8.49
C LEU A 180 -17.98 15.56 8.91
N ARG A 181 -17.32 16.66 8.49
CA ARG A 181 -17.72 18.02 8.86
C ARG A 181 -18.90 18.56 8.05
N PHE A 182 -19.01 18.16 6.80
CA PHE A 182 -19.98 18.65 5.83
C PHE A 182 -20.77 17.49 5.21
N PRO A 183 -21.65 16.82 5.98
CA PRO A 183 -22.38 15.64 5.50
C PRO A 183 -23.27 15.95 4.29
N ASP A 184 -23.74 17.20 4.16
CA ASP A 184 -24.63 17.64 3.09
C ASP A 184 -23.90 18.23 1.88
N ILE A 185 -22.56 18.35 1.93
CA ILE A 185 -21.76 18.85 0.81
C ILE A 185 -21.05 17.66 0.16
N PRO A 186 -21.25 17.38 -1.14
CA PRO A 186 -20.51 16.34 -1.83
C PRO A 186 -19.00 16.60 -1.77
N VAL A 187 -18.25 15.66 -1.20
CA VAL A 187 -16.79 15.69 -1.17
C VAL A 187 -16.28 14.67 -2.17
N SER A 188 -15.58 15.14 -3.21
CA SER A 188 -14.97 14.29 -4.25
C SER A 188 -14.15 13.17 -3.64
N ASN A 189 -14.13 12.00 -4.28
CA ASN A 189 -13.33 10.86 -3.85
C ASN A 189 -12.70 10.23 -5.08
N GLU A 190 -11.45 10.56 -5.34
CA GLU A 190 -10.71 10.13 -6.53
C GLU A 190 -9.58 9.20 -6.11
N SER A 191 -9.21 8.24 -6.96
CA SER A 191 -8.03 7.40 -6.72
C SER A 191 -6.76 8.23 -6.87
N GLY A 192 -5.71 7.89 -6.11
CA GLY A 192 -4.43 8.59 -6.26
C GLY A 192 -3.75 8.37 -7.62
N SER A 193 -4.09 7.29 -8.34
CA SER A 193 -3.67 7.09 -9.74
C SER A 193 -4.29 8.09 -10.73
N THR A 194 -5.39 8.77 -10.35
CA THR A 194 -6.04 9.80 -11.16
C THR A 194 -5.28 11.14 -11.10
N ALA A 195 -4.30 11.28 -10.20
CA ALA A 195 -3.42 12.45 -10.13
C ALA A 195 -2.45 12.57 -11.32
N ASP A 196 -2.09 11.43 -11.95
CA ASP A 196 -1.20 11.38 -13.12
C ASP A 196 -1.91 11.74 -14.44
N VAL A 197 -3.24 11.76 -14.44
CA VAL A 197 -4.03 12.27 -15.55
C VAL A 197 -4.11 13.79 -15.42
N GLN A 198 -3.82 14.53 -16.49
CA GLN A 198 -4.07 15.98 -16.54
C GLN A 198 -5.57 16.25 -16.40
N THR A 199 -6.04 16.33 -15.16
CA THR A 199 -7.42 16.69 -14.84
C THR A 199 -7.53 18.21 -14.75
N GLN A 200 -8.58 18.80 -15.32
CA GLN A 200 -8.92 20.23 -15.21
C GLN A 200 -9.43 20.60 -13.79
N ARG A 201 -9.09 19.80 -12.77
CA ARG A 201 -9.57 20.00 -11.40
C ARG A 201 -8.82 21.15 -10.74
N PRO A 202 -9.51 22.09 -10.07
CA PRO A 202 -8.85 23.20 -9.39
C PRO A 202 -8.01 22.73 -8.20
N GLY A 203 -8.32 21.59 -7.58
CA GLY A 203 -7.54 21.01 -6.47
C GLY A 203 -7.94 19.54 -6.24
N ASP A 204 -7.49 18.97 -5.13
CA ASP A 204 -7.94 17.63 -4.71
C ASP A 204 -9.41 17.65 -4.26
N PHE A 205 -9.81 18.76 -3.64
CA PHE A 205 -11.19 19.04 -3.26
C PHE A 205 -11.59 20.47 -3.63
N LEU A 206 -12.88 20.66 -3.92
CA LEU A 206 -13.49 21.97 -4.10
C LEU A 206 -14.70 22.06 -3.15
N ILE A 207 -14.63 22.96 -2.16
CA ILE A 207 -15.71 23.20 -1.20
C ILE A 207 -16.13 24.67 -1.33
N GLY A 208 -17.32 24.91 -1.91
CA GLY A 208 -17.72 26.26 -2.29
C GLY A 208 -16.73 26.87 -3.29
N HIS A 209 -16.09 27.98 -2.90
CA HIS A 209 -15.05 28.65 -3.70
C HIS A 209 -13.63 28.29 -3.26
N THR A 210 -13.45 27.36 -2.32
CA THR A 210 -12.13 27.00 -1.79
C THR A 210 -11.60 25.76 -2.50
N ALA A 211 -10.50 25.93 -3.23
CA ALA A 211 -9.76 24.84 -3.86
C ALA A 211 -8.69 24.33 -2.89
N ILE A 212 -8.86 23.11 -2.40
CA ILE A 212 -7.98 22.50 -1.40
C ILE A 212 -6.97 21.60 -2.12
N HIS A 213 -5.68 21.88 -1.91
CA HIS A 213 -4.57 21.06 -2.38
C HIS A 213 -3.93 20.36 -1.19
N VAL A 214 -3.68 19.07 -1.31
CA VAL A 214 -3.05 18.24 -0.27
C VAL A 214 -1.76 17.67 -0.84
N THR A 215 -0.63 17.97 -0.21
CA THR A 215 0.65 17.41 -0.65
C THR A 215 1.61 17.20 0.52
N VAL A 216 2.29 16.06 0.50
CA VAL A 216 3.38 15.74 1.45
C VAL A 216 4.74 16.28 0.98
N ALA A 217 4.82 16.76 -0.26
CA ALA A 217 6.00 17.34 -0.87
C ALA A 217 5.61 18.61 -1.63
N PRO A 218 5.46 19.76 -0.95
CA PRO A 218 5.09 21.01 -1.59
C PRO A 218 6.22 21.52 -2.50
N MET A 219 6.04 21.32 -3.81
CA MET A 219 6.98 21.73 -4.86
C MET A 219 6.36 22.84 -5.72
N PRO A 220 7.15 23.66 -6.45
CA PRO A 220 6.65 24.80 -7.23
C PRO A 220 5.38 24.57 -8.08
N PRO A 221 5.16 23.40 -8.72
CA PRO A 221 3.94 23.15 -9.50
C PRO A 221 2.63 23.32 -8.72
N VAL A 222 2.58 23.00 -7.42
CA VAL A 222 1.35 23.17 -6.64
C VAL A 222 1.02 24.65 -6.45
N PHE A 223 2.02 25.49 -6.27
CA PHE A 223 1.87 26.94 -6.12
C PHE A 223 1.46 27.61 -7.43
N GLU A 224 2.02 27.17 -8.56
CA GLU A 224 1.56 27.63 -9.88
C GLU A 224 0.10 27.26 -10.15
N LYS A 225 -0.34 26.07 -9.71
CA LYS A 225 -1.76 25.70 -9.76
C LYS A 225 -2.62 26.59 -8.85
N CYS A 226 -2.13 26.94 -7.66
CA CYS A 226 -2.80 27.90 -6.79
C CYS A 226 -2.94 29.30 -7.44
N LYS A 227 -1.92 29.79 -8.16
CA LYS A 227 -2.02 31.05 -8.90
C LYS A 227 -3.13 31.01 -9.97
N HIS A 228 -3.21 29.92 -10.72
CA HIS A 228 -4.28 29.74 -11.70
C HIS A 228 -5.67 29.78 -11.04
N ASN A 229 -5.80 29.14 -9.87
CA ASN A 229 -7.05 29.19 -9.10
C ASN A 229 -7.41 30.60 -8.64
N ILE A 230 -6.43 31.40 -8.19
CA ILE A 230 -6.65 32.81 -7.81
C ILE A 230 -7.19 33.60 -9.00
N LEU A 231 -6.57 33.46 -10.18
CA LEU A 231 -7.02 34.13 -11.40
C LEU A 231 -8.42 33.68 -11.83
N ALA A 232 -8.81 32.45 -11.49
CA ALA A 232 -10.15 31.90 -11.71
C ALA A 232 -11.17 32.30 -10.61
N GLY A 233 -10.79 33.13 -9.64
CA GLY A 233 -11.68 33.61 -8.56
C GLY A 233 -11.90 32.60 -7.43
N LEU A 234 -11.03 31.60 -7.29
CA LEU A 234 -11.06 30.61 -6.20
C LEU A 234 -10.10 31.00 -5.08
N ASN A 235 -10.36 30.49 -3.88
CA ASN A 235 -9.52 30.66 -2.68
C ASN A 235 -8.68 29.40 -2.46
N PRO A 236 -7.37 29.38 -2.79
CA PRO A 236 -6.56 28.20 -2.58
C PRO A 236 -6.21 27.98 -1.11
N LEU A 237 -6.42 26.76 -0.63
CA LEU A 237 -5.92 26.27 0.65
C LEU A 237 -4.94 25.13 0.38
N LEU A 238 -3.67 25.33 0.75
CA LEU A 238 -2.64 24.32 0.65
C LEU A 238 -2.43 23.63 2.01
N LEU A 239 -2.65 22.32 2.04
CA LEU A 239 -2.41 21.47 3.21
C LEU A 239 -1.12 20.68 3.03
N VAL A 240 -0.21 20.82 4.00
CA VAL A 240 1.10 20.15 4.01
C VAL A 240 1.37 19.50 5.37
N PRO A 241 2.30 18.54 5.49
CA PRO A 241 2.74 18.06 6.79
C PRO A 241 3.31 19.19 7.62
N ASP A 242 3.12 19.14 8.93
CA ASP A 242 3.52 20.21 9.86
C ASP A 242 5.02 20.55 9.77
N ASN A 243 5.86 19.52 9.61
CA ASN A 243 7.31 19.70 9.44
C ASN A 243 7.70 20.39 8.10
N LYS A 244 6.78 20.58 7.16
CA LYS A 244 6.95 21.33 5.91
C LYS A 244 6.27 22.70 5.93
N LEU A 245 5.46 23.00 6.95
CA LEU A 245 4.58 24.17 7.00
C LEU A 245 5.36 25.49 6.82
N VAL A 246 6.45 25.68 7.56
CA VAL A 246 7.24 26.92 7.51
C VAL A 246 7.81 27.16 6.12
N GLY A 247 8.41 26.14 5.50
CA GLY A 247 8.97 26.25 4.15
C GLY A 247 7.90 26.49 3.09
N ALA A 248 6.76 25.80 3.19
CA ALA A 248 5.65 26.00 2.28
C ALA A 248 5.05 27.42 2.37
N ARG A 249 4.98 28.00 3.57
CA ARG A 249 4.56 29.40 3.78
C ARG A 249 5.52 30.40 3.14
N GLN A 250 6.83 30.20 3.27
CA GLN A 250 7.83 31.06 2.61
C GLN A 250 7.68 31.05 1.08
N ILE A 251 7.48 29.86 0.48
CA ILE A 251 7.25 29.75 -0.97
C ILE A 251 5.92 30.42 -1.35
N ALA A 252 4.87 30.22 -0.55
CA ALA A 252 3.57 30.86 -0.76
C ALA A 252 3.64 32.39 -0.77
N GLU A 253 4.39 32.98 0.17
CA GLU A 253 4.60 34.43 0.26
C GLU A 253 5.32 34.95 -0.98
N GLN A 254 6.37 34.26 -1.43
CA GLN A 254 7.13 34.64 -2.62
C GLN A 254 6.33 34.51 -3.92
N MET A 255 5.49 33.47 -4.03
CA MET A 255 4.82 33.14 -5.28
C MET A 255 3.42 33.73 -5.39
N CYS A 256 2.68 33.85 -4.28
CA CYS A 256 1.24 34.16 -4.31
C CYS A 256 0.86 35.38 -3.50
N GLU A 257 1.83 36.19 -3.02
CA GLU A 257 1.59 37.50 -2.38
C GLU A 257 0.47 37.47 -1.31
N HIS A 258 0.49 36.45 -0.44
CA HIS A 258 -0.49 36.23 0.64
C HIS A 258 -1.90 35.80 0.22
N GLN A 259 -2.14 35.50 -1.06
CA GLN A 259 -3.46 35.09 -1.57
C GLN A 259 -3.76 33.58 -1.40
N ILE A 260 -2.88 32.84 -0.73
CA ILE A 260 -3.10 31.42 -0.41
C ILE A 260 -2.94 31.18 1.08
N SER A 261 -3.83 30.37 1.64
CA SER A 261 -3.66 29.86 3.00
C SER A 261 -2.82 28.58 2.96
N VAL A 262 -1.86 28.46 3.88
CA VAL A 262 -1.05 27.25 4.03
C VAL A 262 -1.15 26.76 5.47
N GLU A 263 -1.68 25.56 5.66
CA GLU A 263 -1.96 24.97 6.98
C GLU A 263 -1.41 23.55 7.09
N SER A 264 -1.18 23.08 8.32
CA SER A 264 -0.75 21.69 8.53
C SER A 264 -1.92 20.71 8.45
N ILE A 265 -1.70 19.57 7.79
CA ILE A 265 -2.71 18.49 7.68
C ILE A 265 -3.10 18.01 9.09
N GLU A 266 -2.12 17.85 9.97
CA GLU A 266 -2.28 17.43 11.36
C GLU A 266 -3.21 18.39 12.11
N SER A 267 -2.99 19.70 12.01
CA SER A 267 -3.84 20.71 12.65
C SER A 267 -5.22 20.75 12.01
N PHE A 268 -5.30 20.75 10.67
CA PHE A 268 -6.55 20.82 9.93
C PHE A 268 -7.51 19.67 10.27
N VAL A 269 -6.96 18.46 10.43
CA VAL A 269 -7.75 17.28 10.81
C VAL A 269 -8.04 17.29 12.31
N SER A 270 -7.03 17.47 13.15
CA SER A 270 -7.20 17.35 14.61
C SER A 270 -8.12 18.41 15.22
N GLN A 271 -8.07 19.66 14.73
CA GLN A 271 -8.98 20.72 15.20
C GLN A 271 -10.43 20.34 14.95
N ASN A 272 -10.75 19.86 13.74
CA ASN A 272 -12.11 19.47 13.43
C ASN A 272 -12.61 18.29 14.29
N ILE A 273 -11.75 17.29 14.52
CA ILE A 273 -12.11 16.17 15.39
C ILE A 273 -12.35 16.63 16.82
N ASN A 274 -11.53 17.55 17.34
CA ASN A 274 -11.74 18.13 18.66
C ASN A 274 -13.06 18.92 18.73
N GLU A 275 -13.37 19.72 17.71
CA GLU A 275 -14.61 20.50 17.62
C GLU A 275 -15.87 19.62 17.56
N VAL A 276 -15.89 18.62 16.68
CA VAL A 276 -17.00 17.65 16.55
C VAL A 276 -17.19 16.87 17.85
N SER A 277 -16.10 16.63 18.58
CA SER A 277 -16.13 15.99 19.90
C SER A 277 -16.51 16.94 21.03
N ILE A 278 -16.72 18.24 20.76
CA ILE A 278 -16.98 19.27 21.77
C ILE A 278 -15.86 19.27 22.84
N PHE A 279 -14.63 18.99 22.43
CA PHE A 279 -13.46 18.88 23.30
C PHE A 279 -13.60 17.87 24.46
N SER A 280 -14.53 16.91 24.37
CA SER A 280 -14.70 15.81 25.32
C SER A 280 -13.83 14.61 24.94
N LYS A 281 -13.14 14.02 25.92
CA LYS A 281 -12.32 12.81 25.73
C LYS A 281 -13.16 11.59 25.37
N GLU A 282 -14.35 11.49 25.94
CA GLU A 282 -15.29 10.40 25.69
C GLU A 282 -15.81 10.47 24.26
N LYS A 283 -16.19 11.67 23.80
CA LYS A 283 -16.64 11.90 22.43
C LYS A 283 -15.50 11.83 21.40
N LEU A 284 -14.28 12.14 21.81
CA LEU A 284 -13.08 12.04 20.95
C LEU A 284 -12.90 10.64 20.37
N ILE A 285 -13.10 9.61 21.19
CA ILE A 285 -13.00 8.20 20.76
C ILE A 285 -14.02 7.91 19.65
N VAL A 286 -15.26 8.39 19.82
CA VAL A 286 -16.35 8.18 18.86
C VAL A 286 -16.05 8.93 17.56
N SER A 287 -15.65 10.20 17.63
CA SER A 287 -15.33 11.01 16.45
C SER A 287 -14.12 10.48 15.68
N LEU A 288 -13.08 10.02 16.39
CA LEU A 288 -11.90 9.43 15.74
C LEU A 288 -12.27 8.11 15.05
N ARG A 289 -13.08 7.26 15.70
CA ARG A 289 -13.59 6.03 15.09
C ARG A 289 -14.39 6.31 13.82
N GLU A 290 -15.28 7.29 13.86
CA GLU A 290 -16.09 7.66 12.69
C GLU A 290 -15.23 8.25 11.57
N LEU A 291 -14.24 9.09 11.88
CA LEU A 291 -13.28 9.57 10.89
C LEU A 291 -12.59 8.42 10.17
N ILE A 292 -12.07 7.44 10.92
CA ILE A 292 -11.34 6.31 10.36
C ILE A 292 -12.26 5.37 9.57
N LYS A 293 -13.52 5.23 9.99
CA LYS A 293 -14.55 4.50 9.24
C LYS A 293 -14.82 5.16 7.89
N ILE A 294 -15.12 6.47 7.87
CA ILE A 294 -15.34 7.23 6.63
C ILE A 294 -14.10 7.17 5.74
N TYR A 295 -12.90 7.33 6.31
CA TYR A 295 -11.64 7.17 5.59
C TYR A 295 -11.56 5.81 4.89
N ASN A 296 -11.82 4.73 5.62
CA ASN A 296 -11.74 3.37 5.09
C ASN A 296 -12.78 3.12 4.00
N GLU A 297 -14.00 3.63 4.14
CA GLU A 297 -15.04 3.57 3.11
C GLU A 297 -14.61 4.31 1.84
N ARG A 298 -13.98 5.49 2.00
CA ARG A 298 -13.46 6.28 0.88
C ARG A 298 -12.33 5.57 0.14
N VAL A 299 -11.35 5.02 0.87
CA VAL A 299 -10.28 4.19 0.28
C VAL A 299 -10.86 2.97 -0.41
N ASP A 300 -11.83 2.29 0.22
CA ASP A 300 -12.39 1.07 -0.35
C ASP A 300 -13.15 1.32 -1.66
N ALA A 301 -13.80 2.47 -1.79
CA ALA A 301 -14.55 2.83 -2.98
C ALA A 301 -13.69 3.05 -4.23
N VAL A 302 -12.44 3.53 -4.09
CA VAL A 302 -11.66 4.03 -5.25
C VAL A 302 -10.23 3.51 -5.36
N GLU A 303 -9.64 3.02 -4.28
CA GLU A 303 -8.26 2.51 -4.32
C GLU A 303 -8.23 1.01 -4.55
N THR A 304 -7.37 0.56 -5.46
CA THR A 304 -7.07 -0.86 -5.67
C THR A 304 -6.17 -1.41 -4.56
N ASP A 305 -5.22 -0.60 -4.08
CA ASP A 305 -4.37 -0.96 -2.96
C ASP A 305 -5.09 -0.76 -1.62
N LYS A 306 -5.61 -1.85 -1.05
CA LYS A 306 -6.32 -1.85 0.24
C LYS A 306 -5.38 -1.73 1.44
N SER A 307 -4.07 -1.72 1.26
CA SER A 307 -3.12 -1.48 2.36
C SER A 307 -3.14 -0.03 2.83
N LEU A 308 -3.75 0.86 2.05
CA LEU A 308 -4.06 2.24 2.42
C LEU A 308 -5.11 2.34 3.52
N MET A 309 -5.94 1.31 3.72
CA MET A 309 -6.92 1.28 4.81
C MET A 309 -6.22 1.28 6.16
N ILE A 310 -6.89 1.80 7.18
CA ILE A 310 -6.40 1.90 8.55
C ILE A 310 -7.05 0.82 9.40
N GLU A 311 -6.23 0.07 10.12
CA GLU A 311 -6.68 -0.85 11.17
C GLU A 311 -6.99 -0.06 12.46
N LEU A 312 -8.21 -0.23 12.97
CA LEU A 312 -8.60 0.33 14.26
C LEU A 312 -7.95 -0.47 15.40
N PRO A 313 -7.23 0.18 16.33
CA PRO A 313 -6.68 -0.53 17.47
C PRO A 313 -7.80 -0.97 18.43
N LEU A 314 -7.60 -2.06 19.17
CA LEU A 314 -8.64 -2.65 20.05
C LEU A 314 -9.19 -1.66 21.08
N ASN A 315 -8.37 -0.72 21.54
CA ASN A 315 -8.76 0.32 22.49
C ASN A 315 -9.55 1.48 21.85
N LEU A 316 -9.78 1.42 20.55
CA LEU A 316 -10.63 2.35 19.79
C LEU A 316 -11.86 1.65 19.19
N LEU A 317 -12.02 0.32 19.42
CA LEU A 317 -13.20 -0.47 19.03
C LEU A 317 -14.40 -0.27 19.96
#